data_AF-A0A3M1U3H7-F1
#
_entry.id   AF-A0A3M1U3H7-F1
#
_cell.length_a   1.000
_cell.length_b   1.000
_cell.length_c   1.000
_cell.angle_alpha   90.00
_cell.angle_beta   90.00
_cell.angle_gamma   90.00
#
_symmetry.space_group_name_H-M   'P 1'
#
loop_
_entity.id
_entity.type
_entity.pdbx_description
1 polymer ?
#
loop_
_entity_poly.entity_id
_entity_poly.type
_entity_poly.pdbx_seq_one_letter_code
_entity_poly.pdbx_strand_id
1 'polypeptide(L)'
;MNPRRGKGKDSKNMKRVGIISYPTLFTALLLGLAWAIRGHFGHEWGAAWAGAIGALALIVASGRSDWWRAAPVLALLGAVGWGAGGMMSYGIVVGYCRGTDFANVAYGYAMLAVIGGLYGLIGGGMLGLGLETTSQKRPDWAALLAQMLALGFLSWGFLIYQLELFMTPPRSELWAGCLGAGLALLWYLHRNGYHAALRVAVFSCFGAGAGFALGNFFQSLGIASGLAYNWWNVMEFTLGFLGGLGMAYGVVSSKWPQRARPAAASNWAALLLLFLLIPLFNFYAAFSTEKLARLAQNLQLQQADAFVHTQQGAGWLLMLLFAAGACWLWWQYARQDQQWGWQVPGLLFACVLYYTLFGYVVKGVFYQPYSLAQSTTLYLPIVLGAGLWWWWRKTYSLPLSDEPQAPLRPATALRLLLLWLLLVAVTAGITVWGGLGVEDAHQRF
;
A
#
# COMPACT_ATOMS: atom_id res chain seq x y z
N MET A 1 -25.23 -0.54 -56.18
CA MET A 1 -25.65 -0.25 -54.79
C MET A 1 -24.42 0.14 -53.98
N ASN A 2 -24.51 1.27 -53.29
CA ASN A 2 -23.40 2.02 -52.69
C ASN A 2 -23.16 1.56 -51.22
N PRO A 3 -21.94 1.19 -50.80
CA PRO A 3 -21.67 0.94 -49.39
C PRO A 3 -21.52 2.29 -48.66
N ARG A 4 -22.47 2.59 -47.78
CA ARG A 4 -22.47 3.80 -46.96
C ARG A 4 -21.26 3.82 -46.04
N ARG A 5 -20.36 4.77 -46.30
CA ARG A 5 -19.38 5.32 -45.35
C ARG A 5 -20.08 5.70 -44.05
N GLY A 6 -19.84 4.95 -42.98
CA GLY A 6 -20.08 5.39 -41.61
C GLY A 6 -19.10 6.51 -41.27
N LYS A 7 -19.57 7.75 -41.37
CA LYS A 7 -18.84 8.97 -41.01
C LYS A 7 -18.50 8.95 -39.52
N GLY A 8 -17.24 9.28 -39.22
CA GLY A 8 -16.78 9.61 -37.89
C GLY A 8 -17.61 10.70 -37.24
N LYS A 9 -18.17 10.37 -36.08
CA LYS A 9 -18.69 11.28 -35.07
C LYS A 9 -18.57 10.54 -33.74
N ASP A 10 -17.42 10.66 -33.08
CA ASP A 10 -17.29 10.34 -31.64
C ASP A 10 -15.99 10.89 -31.01
N SER A 11 -15.34 11.91 -31.59
CA SER A 11 -14.11 12.50 -31.01
C SER A 11 -14.33 13.72 -30.09
N LYS A 12 -15.56 13.98 -29.62
CA LYS A 12 -15.88 15.26 -28.94
C LYS A 12 -16.46 15.17 -27.52
N ASN A 13 -16.39 14.03 -26.83
CA ASN A 13 -16.71 13.97 -25.39
C ASN A 13 -15.89 12.90 -24.66
N MET A 14 -14.56 12.96 -24.76
CA MET A 14 -13.69 12.18 -23.85
C MET A 14 -13.74 12.83 -22.46
N LYS A 15 -14.60 12.29 -21.59
CA LYS A 15 -14.68 12.69 -20.17
C LYS A 15 -13.29 12.54 -19.55
N ARG A 16 -12.75 13.63 -18.97
CA ARG A 16 -11.56 13.55 -18.11
C ARG A 16 -11.81 12.49 -17.05
N VAL A 17 -10.89 11.54 -16.93
CA VAL A 17 -10.95 10.49 -15.91
C VAL A 17 -10.77 11.18 -14.56
N GLY A 18 -11.86 11.29 -13.81
CA GLY A 18 -11.85 11.90 -12.49
C GLY A 18 -11.14 11.01 -11.46
N ILE A 19 -10.76 11.62 -10.33
CA ILE A 19 -10.24 10.89 -9.17
C ILE A 19 -11.23 9.84 -8.62
N ILE A 20 -12.52 10.04 -8.88
CA ILE A 20 -13.62 9.12 -8.54
C ILE A 20 -13.89 8.24 -9.77
N SER A 21 -13.08 7.20 -9.92
CA SER A 21 -13.22 6.19 -10.97
C SER A 21 -13.24 4.80 -10.32
N TYR A 22 -13.77 3.81 -11.03
CA TYR A 22 -13.79 2.43 -10.52
C TYR A 22 -12.38 1.93 -10.10
N PRO A 23 -11.33 2.06 -10.94
CA PRO A 23 -9.99 1.59 -10.58
C PRO A 23 -9.39 2.33 -9.40
N THR A 24 -9.65 3.63 -9.27
CA THR A 24 -9.11 4.42 -8.16
C THR A 24 -9.73 4.02 -6.83
N LEU A 25 -11.06 3.91 -6.78
CA LEU A 25 -11.75 3.51 -5.55
C LEU A 25 -11.54 2.03 -5.21
N PHE A 26 -11.51 1.14 -6.20
CA PHE A 26 -11.24 -0.28 -5.98
C PHE A 26 -9.83 -0.52 -5.42
N THR A 27 -8.83 0.15 -6.00
CA THR A 27 -7.44 0.10 -5.51
C THR A 27 -7.32 0.72 -4.12
N ALA A 28 -7.94 1.88 -3.89
CA ALA A 28 -7.97 2.54 -2.58
C ALA A 28 -8.59 1.63 -1.52
N LEU A 29 -9.74 1.02 -1.80
CA LEU A 29 -10.43 0.15 -0.86
C LEU A 29 -9.58 -1.08 -0.47
N LEU A 30 -9.02 -1.78 -1.46
CA LEU A 30 -8.25 -3.00 -1.19
C LEU A 30 -6.87 -2.71 -0.57
N LEU A 31 -6.20 -1.62 -0.96
CA LEU A 31 -4.97 -1.22 -0.28
C LEU A 31 -5.26 -0.74 1.14
N GLY A 32 -6.34 0.01 1.37
CA GLY A 32 -6.79 0.41 2.71
C GLY A 32 -7.07 -0.79 3.60
N LEU A 33 -7.84 -1.76 3.11
CA LEU A 33 -8.10 -3.01 3.83
C LEU A 33 -6.80 -3.75 4.16
N ALA A 34 -5.94 -3.95 3.17
CA ALA A 34 -4.69 -4.67 3.36
C ALA A 34 -3.76 -3.95 4.34
N TRP A 35 -3.75 -2.61 4.33
CA TRP A 35 -2.97 -1.81 5.26
C TRP A 35 -3.50 -1.92 6.70
N ALA A 36 -4.82 -1.97 6.90
CA ALA A 36 -5.43 -2.20 8.22
C ALA A 36 -5.16 -3.61 8.76
N ILE A 37 -5.09 -4.61 7.87
CA ILE A 37 -4.72 -5.98 8.23
C ILE A 37 -3.22 -6.06 8.58
N ARG A 38 -2.39 -5.22 7.97
CA ARG A 38 -0.93 -5.28 8.12
C ARG A 38 -0.46 -5.18 9.57
N GLY A 39 -1.15 -4.42 10.43
CA GLY A 39 -0.78 -4.26 11.84
C GLY A 39 -0.83 -5.57 12.64
N HIS A 40 -1.37 -6.65 12.05
CA HIS A 40 -1.34 -7.99 12.64
C HIS A 40 -0.01 -8.72 12.38
N PHE A 41 0.78 -8.23 11.43
CA PHE A 41 1.99 -8.85 10.91
C PHE A 41 3.16 -7.87 11.03
N GLY A 42 4.39 -8.35 10.99
CA GLY A 42 5.58 -7.50 11.15
C GLY A 42 5.59 -6.29 10.20
N HIS A 43 6.26 -5.21 10.61
CA HIS A 43 6.15 -3.89 9.95
C HIS A 43 6.58 -3.93 8.47
N GLU A 44 7.65 -4.65 8.11
CA GLU A 44 8.17 -4.78 6.74
C GLU A 44 7.35 -5.74 5.89
N TRP A 45 7.18 -6.97 6.36
CA TRP A 45 6.55 -8.05 5.61
C TRP A 45 5.04 -7.85 5.46
N GLY A 46 4.39 -7.24 6.44
CA GLY A 46 2.99 -6.83 6.34
C GLY A 46 2.80 -5.71 5.32
N ALA A 47 3.66 -4.68 5.36
CA ALA A 47 3.62 -3.59 4.36
C ALA A 47 3.86 -4.11 2.94
N ALA A 48 4.76 -5.08 2.77
CA ALA A 48 5.02 -5.70 1.47
C ALA A 48 3.77 -6.38 0.89
N TRP A 49 3.04 -7.11 1.72
CA TRP A 49 1.81 -7.77 1.28
C TRP A 49 0.68 -6.79 0.98
N ALA A 50 0.53 -5.74 1.78
CA ALA A 50 -0.39 -4.65 1.47
C ALA A 50 -0.06 -4.03 0.09
N GLY A 51 1.22 -3.75 -0.17
CA GLY A 51 1.70 -3.28 -1.47
C GLY A 51 1.40 -4.23 -2.63
N ALA A 52 1.56 -5.55 -2.43
CA ALA A 52 1.23 -6.57 -3.42
C ALA A 52 -0.26 -6.57 -3.76
N ILE A 53 -1.13 -6.51 -2.74
CA ILE A 53 -2.58 -6.45 -2.89
C ILE A 53 -3.00 -5.16 -3.61
N GLY A 54 -2.45 -4.00 -3.23
CA GLY A 54 -2.72 -2.73 -3.90
C GLY A 54 -2.32 -2.75 -5.38
N ALA A 55 -1.14 -3.30 -5.70
CA ALA A 55 -0.68 -3.47 -7.07
C ALA A 55 -1.60 -4.41 -7.88
N LEU A 56 -1.94 -5.58 -7.32
CA LEU A 56 -2.86 -6.52 -7.97
C LEU A 56 -4.26 -5.93 -8.16
N ALA A 57 -4.78 -5.17 -7.18
CA ALA A 57 -6.07 -4.48 -7.27
C ALA A 57 -6.09 -3.51 -8.46
N LEU A 58 -5.03 -2.71 -8.61
CA LEU A 58 -4.88 -1.79 -9.72
C LEU A 58 -4.77 -2.50 -11.07
N ILE A 59 -3.98 -3.57 -11.14
CA ILE A 59 -3.82 -4.38 -12.36
C ILE A 59 -5.14 -5.03 -12.76
N VAL A 60 -5.85 -5.65 -11.81
CA VAL A 60 -7.15 -6.29 -12.05
C VAL A 60 -8.19 -5.26 -12.49
N ALA A 61 -8.30 -4.14 -11.78
CA ALA A 61 -9.23 -3.08 -12.15
C ALA A 61 -8.85 -2.36 -13.45
N SER A 62 -7.60 -2.50 -13.92
CA SER A 62 -7.17 -1.92 -15.19
C SER A 62 -7.78 -2.56 -16.42
N GLY A 63 -8.15 -3.84 -16.33
CA GLY A 63 -8.56 -4.65 -17.48
C GLY A 63 -7.48 -4.80 -18.57
N ARG A 64 -6.24 -4.37 -18.34
CA ARG A 64 -5.16 -4.43 -19.33
C ARG A 64 -4.52 -5.81 -19.36
N SER A 65 -4.72 -6.52 -20.46
CA SER A 65 -4.18 -7.86 -20.66
C SER A 65 -2.65 -7.89 -20.58
N ASP A 66 -1.95 -6.86 -21.09
CA ASP A 66 -0.49 -6.79 -21.02
C ASP A 66 0.04 -6.64 -19.58
N TRP A 67 -0.74 -6.03 -18.68
CA TRP A 67 -0.42 -5.97 -17.25
C TRP A 67 -0.77 -7.27 -16.52
N TRP A 68 -1.86 -7.92 -16.91
CA TRP A 68 -2.27 -9.22 -16.34
C TRP A 68 -1.21 -10.31 -16.58
N ARG A 69 -0.60 -10.32 -17.78
CA ARG A 69 0.53 -11.21 -18.11
C ARG A 69 1.78 -10.99 -17.25
N ALA A 70 1.88 -9.83 -16.60
CA ALA A 70 2.99 -9.45 -15.73
C ALA A 70 2.55 -9.32 -14.26
N ALA A 71 1.35 -9.77 -13.91
CA ALA A 71 0.77 -9.54 -12.59
C ALA A 71 1.67 -9.99 -11.44
N PRO A 72 2.33 -11.16 -11.45
CA PRO A 72 3.24 -11.56 -10.37
C PRO A 72 4.42 -10.60 -10.20
N VAL A 73 5.10 -10.25 -11.29
CA VAL A 73 6.26 -9.32 -11.24
C VAL A 73 5.83 -7.93 -10.79
N LEU A 74 4.70 -7.42 -11.30
CA LEU A 74 4.18 -6.12 -10.90
C LEU A 74 3.74 -6.08 -9.44
N ALA A 75 3.09 -7.16 -8.97
CA ALA A 75 2.74 -7.32 -7.57
C ALA A 75 3.99 -7.34 -6.68
N LEU A 76 5.07 -7.98 -7.13
CA LEU A 76 6.33 -8.03 -6.39
C LEU A 76 6.97 -6.65 -6.31
N LEU A 77 6.96 -5.87 -7.40
CA LEU A 77 7.47 -4.50 -7.37
C LEU A 77 6.67 -3.61 -6.42
N GLY A 78 5.34 -3.76 -6.39
CA GLY A 78 4.50 -3.14 -5.37
C GLY A 78 4.88 -3.58 -3.95
N ALA A 79 5.10 -4.88 -3.75
CA ALA A 79 5.48 -5.44 -2.46
C ALA A 79 6.82 -4.92 -1.97
N VAL A 80 7.86 -4.96 -2.81
CA VAL A 80 9.19 -4.46 -2.47
C VAL A 80 9.14 -2.97 -2.16
N GLY A 81 8.44 -2.17 -2.98
CA GLY A 81 8.39 -0.73 -2.82
C GLY A 81 7.69 -0.28 -1.52
N TRP A 82 6.49 -0.80 -1.26
CA TRP A 82 5.76 -0.48 -0.02
C TRP A 82 6.37 -1.16 1.21
N GLY A 83 6.94 -2.36 1.04
CA GLY A 83 7.63 -3.11 2.10
C GLY A 83 8.90 -2.43 2.59
N ALA A 84 9.65 -1.76 1.70
CA ALA A 84 10.85 -0.99 2.07
C ALA A 84 10.54 0.12 3.09
N GLY A 85 9.36 0.76 3.00
CA GLY A 85 8.92 1.73 4.00
C GLY A 85 8.61 1.12 5.37
N GLY A 86 8.38 -0.20 5.44
CA GLY A 86 8.08 -0.91 6.69
C GLY A 86 9.19 -0.86 7.73
N MET A 87 10.42 -0.50 7.34
CA MET A 87 11.55 -0.29 8.24
C MET A 87 11.46 1.02 9.04
N MET A 88 10.60 1.96 8.61
CA MET A 88 10.42 3.25 9.28
C MET A 88 9.54 3.10 10.53
N SER A 89 10.09 3.48 11.69
CA SER A 89 9.32 3.61 12.91
C SER A 89 8.45 4.87 12.90
N TYR A 90 7.27 4.82 13.50
CA TYR A 90 6.36 5.98 13.56
C TYR A 90 5.53 6.08 14.84
N GLY A 91 5.60 5.07 15.73
CA GLY A 91 4.74 5.01 16.92
C GLY A 91 4.89 6.21 17.86
N ILE A 92 6.12 6.72 18.05
CA ILE A 92 6.33 7.93 18.86
C ILE A 92 5.81 9.19 18.16
N VAL A 93 5.85 9.22 16.82
CA VAL A 93 5.36 10.34 16.02
C VAL A 93 3.84 10.47 16.13
N VAL A 94 3.13 9.34 16.16
CA VAL A 94 1.71 9.28 16.54
C VAL A 94 1.47 9.87 17.93
N GLY A 95 2.41 9.69 18.86
CA GLY A 95 2.37 10.29 20.19
C GLY A 95 2.45 11.81 20.17
N TYR A 96 3.34 12.39 19.36
CA TYR A 96 3.48 13.85 19.23
C TYR A 96 2.18 14.53 18.77
N CYS A 97 1.40 13.86 17.92
CA CYS A 97 0.10 14.36 17.45
C CYS A 97 -0.97 14.48 18.55
N ARG A 98 -0.71 13.97 19.76
CA ARG A 98 -1.66 14.01 20.89
C ARG A 98 -1.32 15.11 21.91
N GLY A 99 -0.31 15.94 21.64
CA GLY A 99 0.05 17.06 22.51
C GLY A 99 -1.01 18.15 22.61
N THR A 100 -0.77 19.08 23.53
CA THR A 100 -1.61 20.27 23.74
C THR A 100 -0.98 21.53 23.13
N ASP A 101 0.28 21.49 22.72
CA ASP A 101 0.98 22.59 22.08
C ASP A 101 0.99 22.44 20.54
N PHE A 102 0.82 23.56 19.84
CA PHE A 102 0.69 23.55 18.38
C PHE A 102 1.97 23.08 17.68
N ALA A 103 3.15 23.44 18.19
CA ALA A 103 4.41 23.15 17.52
C ALA A 103 4.70 21.64 17.48
N ASN A 104 4.53 20.94 18.60
CA ASN A 104 4.72 19.50 18.71
C ASN A 104 3.66 18.73 17.90
N VAL A 105 2.39 19.14 17.98
CA VAL A 105 1.30 18.49 17.23
C VAL A 105 1.47 18.69 15.73
N ALA A 106 1.80 19.91 15.28
CA ALA A 106 2.08 20.20 13.87
C ALA A 106 3.30 19.41 13.38
N TYR A 107 4.34 19.29 14.20
CA TYR A 107 5.51 18.45 13.90
C TYR A 107 5.10 16.98 13.75
N GLY A 108 4.33 16.43 14.67
CA GLY A 108 3.81 15.06 14.59
C GLY A 108 3.07 14.79 13.28
N TYR A 109 2.08 15.64 12.94
CA TYR A 109 1.32 15.48 11.70
C TYR A 109 2.20 15.66 10.46
N ALA A 110 3.14 16.61 10.45
CA ALA A 110 4.08 16.81 9.36
C ALA A 110 4.98 15.59 9.15
N MET A 111 5.50 15.00 10.23
CA MET A 111 6.39 13.84 10.15
C MET A 111 5.62 12.56 9.78
N LEU A 112 4.39 12.36 10.25
CA LEU A 112 3.52 11.28 9.76
C LEU A 112 3.21 11.43 8.27
N ALA A 113 2.96 12.67 7.84
CA ALA A 113 2.85 12.98 6.43
C ALA A 113 4.13 12.55 5.68
N VAL A 114 5.31 12.99 6.10
CA VAL A 114 6.59 12.59 5.47
C VAL A 114 6.73 11.07 5.40
N ILE A 115 6.53 10.36 6.52
CA ILE A 115 6.64 8.90 6.58
C ILE A 115 5.67 8.22 5.60
N GLY A 116 4.39 8.60 5.63
CA GLY A 116 3.38 8.07 4.70
C GLY A 116 3.73 8.39 3.25
N GLY A 117 4.26 9.59 3.02
CA GLY A 117 4.76 10.02 1.72
C GLY A 117 5.89 9.12 1.21
N LEU A 118 6.85 8.76 2.05
CA LEU A 118 7.94 7.86 1.68
C LEU A 118 7.45 6.45 1.33
N TYR A 119 6.47 5.91 2.07
CA TYR A 119 5.81 4.65 1.71
C TYR A 119 5.22 4.72 0.29
N GLY A 120 4.39 5.73 0.02
CA GLY A 120 3.75 5.89 -1.29
C GLY A 120 4.74 6.22 -2.41
N LEU A 121 5.77 7.00 -2.13
CA LEU A 121 6.79 7.39 -3.10
C LEU A 121 7.51 6.17 -3.67
N ILE A 122 8.05 5.32 -2.79
CA ILE A 122 8.81 4.15 -3.18
C ILE A 122 7.86 3.08 -3.73
N GLY A 123 6.74 2.82 -3.04
CA GLY A 123 5.72 1.87 -3.46
C GLY A 123 5.14 2.15 -4.83
N GLY A 124 4.61 3.36 -5.03
CA GLY A 124 4.06 3.83 -6.29
C GLY A 124 5.13 3.95 -7.39
N GLY A 125 6.33 4.42 -7.05
CA GLY A 125 7.42 4.57 -8.02
C GLY A 125 7.94 3.24 -8.56
N MET A 126 8.14 2.23 -7.70
CA MET A 126 8.57 0.90 -8.11
C MET A 126 7.51 0.20 -8.97
N LEU A 127 6.23 0.28 -8.57
CA LEU A 127 5.12 -0.25 -9.37
C LEU A 127 5.03 0.47 -10.72
N GLY A 128 5.06 1.80 -10.72
CA GLY A 128 5.00 2.64 -11.91
C GLY A 128 6.13 2.34 -12.89
N LEU A 129 7.36 2.19 -12.39
CA LEU A 129 8.52 1.81 -13.21
C LEU A 129 8.32 0.44 -13.84
N GLY A 130 7.79 -0.49 -13.05
CA GLY A 130 7.29 -1.77 -13.53
C GLY A 130 6.37 -1.55 -14.72
N LEU A 131 5.25 -0.86 -14.53
CA LEU A 131 4.19 -0.63 -15.52
C LEU A 131 4.71 0.03 -16.82
N GLU A 132 5.68 0.94 -16.73
CA GLU A 132 6.24 1.69 -17.88
C GLU A 132 7.30 0.89 -18.66
N THR A 133 7.71 -0.28 -18.18
CA THR A 133 8.75 -1.11 -18.81
C THR A 133 8.28 -1.69 -20.15
N THR A 134 9.04 -1.44 -21.21
CA THR A 134 8.78 -1.95 -22.58
C THR A 134 9.93 -2.82 -23.08
N SER A 135 9.81 -3.35 -24.30
CA SER A 135 10.87 -4.16 -24.91
C SER A 135 12.09 -3.31 -25.26
N GLN A 136 11.87 -2.05 -25.65
CA GLN A 136 12.90 -1.10 -26.03
C GLN A 136 13.44 -0.28 -24.85
N LYS A 137 12.65 -0.14 -23.78
CA LYS A 137 12.97 0.69 -22.62
C LYS A 137 12.81 -0.11 -21.34
N ARG A 138 13.93 -0.66 -20.85
CA ARG A 138 13.99 -1.45 -19.62
C ARG A 138 14.82 -0.73 -18.56
N PRO A 139 14.38 -0.73 -17.30
CA PRO A 139 15.18 -0.20 -16.22
C PRO A 139 16.42 -1.06 -16.02
N ASP A 140 17.57 -0.39 -15.91
CA ASP A 140 18.76 -0.94 -15.28
C ASP A 140 18.52 -1.08 -13.78
N TRP A 141 18.06 -2.27 -13.38
CA TRP A 141 17.75 -2.60 -11.99
C TRP A 141 18.98 -2.56 -11.08
N ALA A 142 20.14 -2.98 -11.57
CA ALA A 142 21.36 -2.99 -10.77
C ALA A 142 21.79 -1.55 -10.45
N ALA A 143 21.82 -0.68 -11.46
CA ALA A 143 22.17 0.72 -11.26
C ALA A 143 21.13 1.44 -10.38
N LEU A 144 19.83 1.17 -10.56
CA LEU A 144 18.78 1.77 -9.73
C LEU A 144 18.94 1.37 -8.26
N LEU A 145 19.04 0.06 -7.98
CA LEU A 145 19.14 -0.44 -6.61
C LEU A 145 20.44 0.04 -5.93
N ALA A 146 21.55 0.09 -6.66
CA ALA A 146 22.80 0.65 -6.17
C ALA A 146 22.67 2.14 -5.82
N GLN A 147 22.01 2.94 -6.67
CA GLN A 147 21.74 4.36 -6.40
C GLN A 147 20.84 4.56 -5.19
N MET A 148 19.78 3.76 -5.06
CA MET A 148 18.87 3.82 -3.91
C MET A 148 19.59 3.49 -2.61
N LEU A 149 20.42 2.44 -2.61
CA LEU A 149 21.21 2.05 -1.44
C LEU A 149 22.25 3.12 -1.09
N ALA A 150 23.01 3.60 -2.08
CA ALA A 150 24.04 4.61 -1.87
C ALA A 150 23.46 5.91 -1.32
N LEU A 151 22.41 6.45 -1.95
CA LEU A 151 21.81 7.70 -1.49
C LEU A 151 21.03 7.52 -0.19
N GLY A 152 20.45 6.33 0.06
CA GLY A 152 19.86 5.98 1.35
C GLY A 152 20.90 6.01 2.47
N PHE A 153 22.05 5.37 2.27
CA PHE A 153 23.13 5.37 3.27
C PHE A 153 23.70 6.78 3.49
N LEU A 154 23.94 7.54 2.42
CA LEU A 154 24.44 8.92 2.51
C LEU A 154 23.45 9.84 3.24
N SER A 155 22.16 9.75 2.91
CA SER A 155 21.12 10.57 3.54
C SER A 155 20.97 10.23 5.02
N TRP A 156 20.97 8.94 5.36
CA TRP A 156 20.94 8.51 6.75
C TRP A 156 22.18 8.98 7.51
N GLY A 157 23.37 8.77 6.95
CA GLY A 157 24.64 9.22 7.52
C GLY A 157 24.66 10.73 7.81
N PHE A 158 24.31 11.52 6.80
CA PHE A 158 24.33 12.98 6.90
C PHE A 158 23.24 13.53 7.82
N LEU A 159 21.98 13.13 7.64
CA LEU A 159 20.88 13.70 8.43
C LEU A 159 20.94 13.29 9.90
N ILE A 160 21.37 12.06 10.19
CA ILE A 160 21.31 11.51 11.54
C ILE A 160 22.60 11.74 12.32
N TYR A 161 23.78 11.49 11.73
CA TYR A 161 25.04 11.65 12.46
C TYR A 161 25.64 13.05 12.35
N GLN A 162 25.47 13.73 11.20
CA GLN A 162 26.08 15.04 11.01
C GLN A 162 25.16 16.18 11.47
N LEU A 163 23.85 16.06 11.25
CA LEU A 163 22.86 17.08 11.60
C LEU A 163 22.01 16.75 12.83
N GLU A 164 22.13 15.53 13.37
CA GLU A 164 21.37 15.10 14.57
C GLU A 164 19.85 15.29 14.44
N LEU A 165 19.32 15.15 13.22
CA LEU A 165 17.90 15.31 12.92
C LEU A 165 17.13 14.04 13.29
N PHE A 166 16.79 13.91 14.57
CA PHE A 166 16.04 12.77 15.09
C PHE A 166 14.52 12.98 14.98
N MET A 167 13.83 12.10 14.25
CA MET A 167 12.37 12.08 14.12
C MET A 167 11.72 11.11 15.11
N THR A 168 12.38 9.98 15.37
CA THR A 168 11.80 8.80 16.03
C THR A 168 12.60 8.27 17.24
N PRO A 169 13.35 9.07 18.03
CA PRO A 169 14.19 8.55 19.11
C PRO A 169 13.33 7.83 20.17
N PRO A 170 13.81 6.74 20.83
CA PRO A 170 15.11 6.06 20.66
C PRO A 170 15.08 4.97 19.56
N ARG A 171 14.09 4.96 18.68
CA ARG A 171 13.96 3.97 17.60
C ARG A 171 14.88 4.32 16.42
N SER A 172 14.89 3.43 15.43
CA SER A 172 15.71 3.56 14.24
C SER A 172 15.23 4.69 13.34
N GLU A 173 16.15 5.60 12.98
CA GLU A 173 15.92 6.76 12.10
C GLU A 173 15.96 6.40 10.60
N LEU A 174 15.50 5.20 10.23
CA LEU A 174 15.55 4.71 8.85
C LEU A 174 14.65 5.50 7.89
N TRP A 175 13.81 6.42 8.38
CA TRP A 175 13.11 7.38 7.52
C TRP A 175 14.09 8.19 6.67
N ALA A 176 15.26 8.55 7.19
CA ALA A 176 16.28 9.29 6.46
C ALA A 176 16.91 8.43 5.34
N GLY A 177 17.06 7.12 5.59
CA GLY A 177 17.48 6.17 4.57
C GLY A 177 16.44 5.99 3.47
N CYS A 178 15.16 5.85 3.85
CA CYS A 178 14.05 5.80 2.90
C CYS A 178 13.91 7.10 2.10
N LEU A 179 14.15 8.27 2.71
CA LEU A 179 14.20 9.56 2.01
C LEU A 179 15.27 9.54 0.92
N GLY A 180 16.50 9.16 1.25
CA GLY A 180 17.59 9.05 0.28
C GLY A 180 17.29 8.08 -0.86
N ALA A 181 16.79 6.89 -0.53
CA ALA A 181 16.39 5.90 -1.53
C ALA A 181 15.25 6.42 -2.43
N GLY A 182 14.27 7.12 -1.86
CA GLY A 182 13.18 7.75 -2.58
C GLY A 182 13.64 8.85 -3.54
N LEU A 183 14.58 9.70 -3.12
CA LEU A 183 15.18 10.74 -3.95
C LEU A 183 15.96 10.14 -5.12
N ALA A 184 16.72 9.06 -4.87
CA ALA A 184 17.44 8.33 -5.92
C ALA A 184 16.48 7.72 -6.94
N LEU A 185 15.36 7.14 -6.48
CA LEU A 185 14.31 6.64 -7.36
C LEU A 185 13.72 7.76 -8.21
N LEU A 186 13.31 8.89 -7.62
CA LEU A 186 12.78 10.04 -8.35
C LEU A 186 13.76 10.54 -9.42
N TRP A 187 15.03 10.69 -9.05
CA TRP A 187 16.09 11.12 -9.95
C TRP A 187 16.29 10.12 -11.11
N TYR A 188 16.29 8.83 -10.80
CA TYR A 188 16.38 7.77 -11.79
C TYR A 188 15.21 7.79 -12.77
N LEU A 189 13.97 7.91 -12.26
CA LEU A 189 12.77 7.98 -13.09
C LEU A 189 12.81 9.20 -14.01
N HIS A 190 13.20 10.35 -13.48
CA HIS A 190 13.32 11.59 -14.25
C HIS A 190 14.39 11.49 -15.35
N ARG A 191 15.64 11.14 -15.00
CA ARG A 191 16.77 11.15 -15.94
C ARG A 191 16.66 10.11 -17.06
N ASN A 192 15.96 9.01 -16.81
CA ASN A 192 15.71 7.97 -17.81
C ASN A 192 14.35 8.15 -18.51
N GLY A 193 13.63 9.24 -18.24
CA GLY A 193 12.37 9.60 -18.91
C GLY A 193 11.19 8.68 -18.59
N TYR A 194 11.14 8.08 -17.39
CA TYR A 194 10.00 7.30 -16.90
C TYR A 194 8.94 8.24 -16.29
N HIS A 195 8.30 9.03 -17.15
CA HIS A 195 7.44 10.14 -16.71
C HIS A 195 6.11 9.67 -16.11
N ALA A 196 5.56 8.53 -16.58
CA ALA A 196 4.35 7.97 -15.98
C ALA A 196 4.66 7.39 -14.59
N ALA A 197 5.76 6.65 -14.46
CA ALA A 197 6.23 6.14 -13.18
C ALA A 197 6.51 7.27 -12.18
N LEU A 198 7.17 8.34 -12.61
CA LEU A 198 7.43 9.52 -11.80
C LEU A 198 6.13 10.14 -11.30
N ARG A 199 5.12 10.25 -12.17
CA ARG A 199 3.80 10.74 -11.81
C ARG A 199 3.12 9.85 -10.76
N VAL A 200 3.17 8.53 -10.94
CA VAL A 200 2.62 7.57 -9.95
C VAL A 200 3.32 7.71 -8.60
N ALA A 201 4.65 7.81 -8.58
CA ALA A 201 5.43 8.01 -7.36
C ALA A 201 4.98 9.26 -6.60
N VAL A 202 4.85 10.39 -7.30
CA VAL A 202 4.48 11.67 -6.69
C VAL A 202 3.04 11.65 -6.17
N PHE A 203 2.07 11.19 -6.96
CA PHE A 203 0.68 11.14 -6.47
C PHE A 203 0.47 10.12 -5.35
N SER A 204 1.19 8.99 -5.39
CA SER A 204 1.15 8.01 -4.30
C SER A 204 1.80 8.58 -3.03
N CYS A 205 2.91 9.33 -3.14
CA CYS A 205 3.53 10.06 -2.03
C CYS A 205 2.53 10.99 -1.35
N PHE A 206 1.95 11.94 -2.09
CA PHE A 206 0.98 12.88 -1.51
C PHE A 206 -0.27 12.17 -0.98
N GLY A 207 -0.77 11.14 -1.67
CA GLY A 207 -1.93 10.37 -1.22
C GLY A 207 -1.67 9.62 0.09
N ALA A 208 -0.58 8.87 0.17
CA ALA A 208 -0.25 8.08 1.35
C ALA A 208 0.12 8.95 2.54
N GLY A 209 0.83 10.05 2.28
CA GLY A 209 1.22 11.00 3.31
C GLY A 209 0.05 11.83 3.85
N ALA A 210 -0.86 12.31 3.00
CA ALA A 210 -2.12 12.88 3.46
C ALA A 210 -2.95 11.84 4.23
N GLY A 211 -2.96 10.60 3.75
CA GLY A 211 -3.60 9.46 4.41
C GLY A 211 -3.10 9.18 5.81
N PHE A 212 -1.80 9.28 6.04
CA PHE A 212 -1.25 9.01 7.36
C PHE A 212 -1.58 10.14 8.36
N ALA A 213 -1.39 11.40 7.96
CA ALA A 213 -1.73 12.55 8.81
C ALA A 213 -3.23 12.58 9.13
N LEU A 214 -4.11 12.44 8.12
CA LEU A 214 -5.55 12.37 8.32
C LEU A 214 -5.98 11.14 9.12
N GLY A 215 -5.35 9.99 8.86
CA GLY A 215 -5.63 8.77 9.59
C GLY A 215 -5.38 8.93 11.09
N ASN A 216 -4.26 9.55 11.47
CA ASN A 216 -3.97 9.80 12.87
C ASN A 216 -4.88 10.89 13.47
N PHE A 217 -5.27 11.89 12.68
CA PHE A 217 -6.29 12.85 13.10
C PHE A 217 -7.65 12.17 13.38
N PHE A 218 -8.09 11.24 12.53
CA PHE A 218 -9.28 10.43 12.79
C PHE A 218 -9.12 9.54 14.01
N GLN A 219 -7.91 9.04 14.26
CA GLN A 219 -7.62 8.30 15.49
C GLN A 219 -7.82 9.17 16.73
N SER A 220 -7.30 10.40 16.74
CA SER A 220 -7.48 11.35 17.85
C SER A 220 -8.95 11.71 18.05
N LEU A 221 -9.69 12.03 16.98
CA LEU A 221 -11.14 12.29 17.04
C LEU A 221 -11.91 11.09 17.59
N GLY A 222 -11.55 9.89 17.13
CA GLY A 222 -12.16 8.66 17.58
C GLY A 222 -11.98 8.39 19.06
N ILE A 223 -10.75 8.59 19.57
CA ILE A 223 -10.45 8.48 21.00
C ILE A 223 -11.23 9.53 21.79
N ALA A 224 -11.24 10.79 21.34
CA ALA A 224 -11.94 11.88 22.02
C ALA A 224 -13.48 11.68 22.03
N SER A 225 -14.03 10.97 21.04
CA SER A 225 -15.47 10.66 20.98
C SER A 225 -15.94 9.66 22.05
N GLY A 226 -15.01 8.95 22.71
CA GLY A 226 -15.35 7.88 23.66
C GLY A 226 -15.89 6.59 23.01
N LEU A 227 -15.98 6.53 21.69
CA LEU A 227 -16.38 5.32 20.97
C LEU A 227 -15.30 4.25 21.09
N ALA A 228 -15.63 3.16 21.77
CA ALA A 228 -14.76 1.99 21.91
C ALA A 228 -14.64 1.25 20.57
N TYR A 229 -13.72 1.70 19.72
CA TYR A 229 -13.38 1.09 18.45
C TYR A 229 -11.86 1.05 18.25
N ASN A 230 -11.37 0.15 17.40
CA ASN A 230 -9.96 0.11 17.05
C ASN A 230 -9.58 1.24 16.08
N TRP A 231 -9.42 2.45 16.64
CA TRP A 231 -9.05 3.66 15.91
C TRP A 231 -7.64 3.63 15.32
N TRP A 232 -6.74 2.77 15.82
CA TRP A 232 -5.44 2.52 15.19
C TRP A 232 -5.62 1.91 13.80
N ASN A 233 -6.52 0.93 13.66
CA ASN A 233 -6.79 0.33 12.35
C ASN A 233 -7.51 1.29 11.42
N VAL A 234 -8.28 2.25 11.93
CA VAL A 234 -8.86 3.34 11.11
C VAL A 234 -7.74 4.23 10.55
N MET A 235 -6.74 4.58 11.36
CA MET A 235 -5.56 5.31 10.88
C MET A 235 -4.85 4.52 9.78
N GLU A 236 -4.56 3.23 10.01
CA GLU A 236 -3.87 2.39 9.03
C GLU A 236 -4.68 2.21 7.75
N PHE A 237 -5.99 1.98 7.86
CA PHE A 237 -6.90 1.93 6.71
C PHE A 237 -6.84 3.22 5.91
N THR A 238 -6.89 4.38 6.57
CA THR A 238 -6.89 5.71 5.93
C THR A 238 -5.60 5.95 5.14
N LEU A 239 -4.45 5.55 5.69
CA LEU A 239 -3.16 5.60 5.00
C LEU A 239 -3.21 4.77 3.71
N GLY A 240 -3.58 3.49 3.82
CA GLY A 240 -3.64 2.60 2.66
C GLY A 240 -4.67 3.06 1.62
N PHE A 241 -5.80 3.59 2.08
CA PHE A 241 -6.87 4.07 1.21
C PHE A 241 -6.43 5.27 0.39
N LEU A 242 -5.93 6.33 1.02
CA LEU A 242 -5.49 7.52 0.30
C LEU A 242 -4.18 7.29 -0.48
N GLY A 243 -3.31 6.41 0.01
CA GLY A 243 -2.14 5.93 -0.73
C GLY A 243 -2.51 5.20 -2.01
N GLY A 244 -3.52 4.32 -1.94
CA GLY A 244 -4.04 3.57 -3.08
C GLY A 244 -4.79 4.47 -4.06
N LEU A 245 -5.54 5.45 -3.54
CA LEU A 245 -6.20 6.48 -4.33
C LEU A 245 -5.18 7.30 -5.13
N GLY A 246 -4.12 7.78 -4.48
CA GLY A 246 -3.04 8.54 -5.11
C GLY A 246 -2.28 7.71 -6.16
N MET A 247 -1.92 6.48 -5.83
CA MET A 247 -1.26 5.55 -6.74
C MET A 247 -2.10 5.28 -7.99
N ALA A 248 -3.37 4.91 -7.80
CA ALA A 248 -4.27 4.64 -8.90
C ALA A 248 -4.59 5.90 -9.71
N TYR A 249 -4.73 7.06 -9.06
CA TYR A 249 -4.93 8.34 -9.75
C TYR A 249 -3.74 8.67 -10.66
N GLY A 250 -2.51 8.48 -10.16
CA GLY A 250 -1.29 8.60 -10.96
C GLY A 250 -1.31 7.69 -12.19
N VAL A 251 -1.82 6.47 -12.06
CA VAL A 251 -1.96 5.54 -13.19
C VAL A 251 -3.05 5.97 -14.17
N VAL A 252 -4.29 6.20 -13.73
CA VAL A 252 -5.40 6.49 -14.65
C VAL A 252 -5.29 7.84 -15.35
N SER A 253 -4.56 8.78 -14.73
CA SER A 253 -4.27 10.09 -15.32
C SER A 253 -3.00 10.13 -16.17
N SER A 254 -2.41 8.97 -16.47
CA SER A 254 -1.23 8.83 -17.32
C SER A 254 -1.53 8.00 -18.56
N LYS A 255 -0.88 8.34 -19.67
CA LYS A 255 -0.80 7.47 -20.84
C LYS A 255 0.21 6.36 -20.57
N TRP A 256 -0.06 5.14 -21.00
CA TRP A 256 0.84 4.00 -20.73
C TRP A 256 1.21 3.27 -22.01
N PRO A 257 2.50 2.98 -22.24
CA PRO A 257 2.91 2.17 -23.39
C PRO A 257 2.38 0.75 -23.25
N GLN A 258 2.47 -0.02 -24.34
CA GLN A 258 2.28 -1.47 -24.25
C GLN A 258 3.47 -2.09 -23.52
N ARG A 259 3.21 -2.82 -22.45
CA ARG A 259 4.24 -3.44 -21.64
C ARG A 259 4.91 -4.60 -22.38
N ALA A 260 6.21 -4.79 -22.17
CA ALA A 260 6.87 -6.04 -22.55
C ALA A 260 6.34 -7.23 -21.74
N ARG A 261 6.15 -8.37 -22.42
CA ARG A 261 5.89 -9.66 -21.77
C ARG A 261 7.15 -10.05 -20.98
N PRO A 262 7.06 -10.26 -19.65
CA PRO A 262 8.19 -10.75 -18.88
C PRO A 262 8.51 -12.21 -19.24
N ALA A 263 9.74 -12.64 -18.98
CA ALA A 263 10.10 -14.04 -19.08
C ALA A 263 9.26 -14.87 -18.10
N ALA A 264 8.91 -16.11 -18.47
CA ALA A 264 8.14 -17.00 -17.61
C ALA A 264 8.84 -17.22 -16.26
N ALA A 265 10.17 -17.38 -16.27
CA ALA A 265 11.00 -17.51 -15.07
C ALA A 265 10.85 -16.32 -14.12
N SER A 266 10.73 -15.08 -14.63
CA SER A 266 10.54 -13.89 -13.79
C SER A 266 9.19 -13.91 -13.07
N ASN A 267 8.12 -14.33 -13.74
CA ASN A 267 6.81 -14.46 -13.12
C ASN A 267 6.81 -15.59 -12.06
N TRP A 268 7.43 -16.73 -12.36
CA TRP A 268 7.54 -17.83 -11.40
C TRP A 268 8.41 -17.48 -10.18
N ALA A 269 9.52 -16.77 -10.39
CA ALA A 269 10.34 -16.25 -9.29
C ALA A 269 9.53 -15.25 -8.44
N ALA A 270 8.78 -14.34 -9.07
CA ALA A 270 7.92 -13.41 -8.35
C ALA A 270 6.82 -14.13 -7.55
N LEU A 271 6.26 -15.22 -8.08
CA LEU A 271 5.30 -16.04 -7.33
C LEU A 271 5.94 -16.69 -6.11
N LEU A 272 7.14 -17.28 -6.26
CA LEU A 272 7.86 -17.88 -5.13
C LEU A 272 8.10 -16.86 -4.02
N LEU A 273 8.55 -15.65 -4.38
CA LEU A 273 8.82 -14.59 -3.40
C LEU A 273 7.54 -14.12 -2.70
N LEU A 274 6.49 -13.82 -3.46
CA LEU A 274 5.24 -13.24 -2.94
C LEU A 274 4.34 -14.23 -2.19
N PHE A 275 4.26 -15.47 -2.66
CA PHE A 275 3.27 -16.45 -2.24
C PHE A 275 3.86 -17.56 -1.38
N LEU A 276 5.19 -17.63 -1.25
CA LEU A 276 5.87 -18.54 -0.33
C LEU A 276 6.79 -17.80 0.65
N LEU A 277 7.79 -17.05 0.18
CA LEU A 277 8.80 -16.49 1.09
C LEU A 277 8.25 -15.39 2.02
N ILE A 278 7.52 -14.41 1.50
CA ILE A 278 6.91 -13.36 2.33
C ILE A 278 5.93 -13.97 3.36
N PRO A 279 5.00 -14.87 2.97
CA PRO A 279 4.16 -15.60 3.91
C PRO A 279 4.94 -16.39 4.97
N LEU A 280 6.06 -17.01 4.59
CA LEU A 280 6.92 -17.74 5.52
C LEU A 280 7.54 -16.82 6.57
N PHE A 281 8.05 -15.65 6.17
CA PHE A 281 8.55 -14.64 7.11
C PHE A 281 7.42 -14.10 8.01
N ASN A 282 6.24 -13.85 7.45
CA ASN A 282 5.07 -13.46 8.24
C ASN A 282 4.66 -14.55 9.24
N PHE A 283 4.71 -15.82 8.84
CA PHE A 283 4.45 -16.95 9.72
C PHE A 283 5.44 -16.94 10.89
N TYR A 284 6.74 -16.89 10.60
CA TYR A 284 7.77 -16.87 11.63
C TYR A 284 7.61 -15.68 12.59
N ALA A 285 7.31 -14.49 12.05
CA ALA A 285 7.14 -13.29 12.84
C ALA A 285 5.86 -13.28 13.68
N ALA A 286 4.75 -13.86 13.20
CA ALA A 286 3.44 -13.74 13.84
C ALA A 286 3.05 -14.97 14.68
N PHE A 287 3.52 -16.17 14.33
CA PHE A 287 3.18 -17.46 14.97
C PHE A 287 4.22 -17.95 15.98
N SER A 288 5.04 -17.04 16.50
CA SER A 288 5.98 -17.36 17.58
C SER A 288 5.24 -17.86 18.82
N THR A 289 5.77 -18.89 19.47
CA THR A 289 5.22 -19.48 20.70
C THR A 289 4.94 -18.41 21.76
N GLU A 290 5.85 -17.46 21.96
CA GLU A 290 5.70 -16.39 22.94
C GLU A 290 4.44 -15.52 22.69
N LYS A 291 4.25 -15.02 21.46
CA LYS A 291 3.08 -14.19 21.11
C LYS A 291 1.77 -14.96 21.26
N LEU A 292 1.74 -16.21 20.81
CA LEU A 292 0.54 -17.04 20.90
C LEU A 292 0.22 -17.46 22.33
N ALA A 293 1.23 -17.71 23.17
CA ALA A 293 1.05 -17.97 24.60
C ALA A 293 0.50 -16.74 25.33
N ARG A 294 1.02 -15.54 25.04
CA ARG A 294 0.45 -14.28 25.55
C ARG A 294 -0.99 -14.07 25.11
N LEU A 295 -1.30 -14.39 23.85
CA LEU A 295 -2.68 -14.35 23.35
C LEU A 295 -3.59 -15.34 24.10
N ALA A 296 -3.14 -16.57 24.33
CA ALA A 296 -3.89 -17.56 25.09
C ALA A 296 -4.18 -17.10 26.53
N GLN A 297 -3.20 -16.46 27.18
CA GLN A 297 -3.35 -15.86 28.51
C GLN A 297 -4.39 -14.72 28.49
N ASN A 298 -4.31 -13.82 27.51
CA ASN A 298 -5.29 -12.72 27.37
C ASN A 298 -6.71 -13.22 27.10
N LEU A 299 -6.83 -14.36 26.41
CA LEU A 299 -8.10 -15.06 26.18
C LEU A 299 -8.52 -15.97 27.34
N GLN A 300 -7.73 -16.04 28.41
CA GLN A 300 -7.99 -16.86 29.61
C GLN A 300 -8.23 -18.35 29.29
N LEU A 301 -7.50 -18.89 28.31
CA LEU A 301 -7.63 -20.29 27.89
C LEU A 301 -6.89 -21.22 28.86
N GLN A 302 -7.57 -22.29 29.32
CA GLN A 302 -6.98 -23.27 30.25
C GLN A 302 -5.88 -24.13 29.63
N GLN A 303 -5.92 -24.36 28.31
CA GLN A 303 -4.95 -25.19 27.57
C GLN A 303 -4.13 -24.34 26.59
N ALA A 304 -3.24 -23.51 27.13
CA ALA A 304 -2.44 -22.59 26.34
C ALA A 304 -1.56 -23.32 25.29
N ASP A 305 -0.92 -24.43 25.65
CA ASP A 305 -0.03 -25.16 24.74
C ASP A 305 -0.79 -25.76 23.54
N ALA A 306 -1.95 -26.38 23.80
CA ALA A 306 -2.81 -26.91 22.73
C ALA A 306 -3.29 -25.80 21.79
N PHE A 307 -3.61 -24.61 22.32
CA PHE A 307 -3.96 -23.43 21.52
C PHE A 307 -2.79 -22.99 20.64
N VAL A 308 -1.57 -22.87 21.18
CA VAL A 308 -0.40 -22.47 20.39
C VAL A 308 -0.17 -23.43 19.22
N HIS A 309 -0.16 -24.73 19.48
CA HIS A 309 0.04 -25.74 18.45
C HIS A 309 -1.08 -25.72 17.39
N THR A 310 -2.33 -25.53 17.81
CA THR A 310 -3.47 -25.44 16.89
C THR A 310 -3.34 -24.22 15.97
N GLN A 311 -2.99 -23.05 16.52
CA GLN A 311 -2.79 -21.85 15.72
C GLN A 311 -1.61 -22.01 14.75
N GLN A 312 -0.48 -22.55 15.20
CA GLN A 312 0.67 -22.83 14.34
C GLN A 312 0.34 -23.81 13.22
N GLY A 313 -0.38 -24.89 13.52
CA GLY A 313 -0.84 -25.86 12.52
C GLY A 313 -1.78 -25.23 11.49
N ALA A 314 -2.75 -24.43 11.94
CA ALA A 314 -3.64 -23.68 11.06
C ALA A 314 -2.88 -22.69 10.18
N GLY A 315 -1.89 -21.98 10.74
CA GLY A 315 -1.04 -21.05 9.99
C GLY A 315 -0.23 -21.75 8.89
N TRP A 316 0.40 -22.89 9.19
CA TRP A 316 1.11 -23.70 8.19
C TRP A 316 0.18 -24.20 7.08
N LEU A 317 -0.97 -24.75 7.45
CA LEU A 317 -1.96 -25.25 6.50
C LEU A 317 -2.44 -24.13 5.56
N LEU A 318 -2.84 -22.99 6.10
CA LEU A 318 -3.28 -21.85 5.30
C LEU A 318 -2.20 -21.36 4.34
N MET A 319 -0.94 -21.27 4.81
CA MET A 319 0.17 -20.84 3.97
C MET A 319 0.44 -21.81 2.81
N LEU A 320 0.46 -23.12 3.08
CA LEU A 320 0.68 -24.14 2.06
C LEU A 320 -0.45 -24.18 1.03
N LEU A 321 -1.71 -24.11 1.49
CA LEU A 321 -2.88 -24.05 0.60
C LEU A 321 -2.85 -22.79 -0.26
N PHE A 322 -2.48 -21.65 0.32
CA PHE A 322 -2.35 -20.40 -0.42
C PHE A 322 -1.27 -20.48 -1.49
N ALA A 323 -0.06 -20.95 -1.15
CA ALA A 323 1.03 -21.11 -2.09
C ALA A 323 0.66 -22.07 -3.24
N ALA A 324 0.08 -23.23 -2.91
CA ALA A 324 -0.37 -24.21 -3.90
C ALA A 324 -1.47 -23.64 -4.81
N GLY A 325 -2.46 -22.95 -4.23
CA GLY A 325 -3.55 -22.32 -4.97
C GLY A 325 -3.06 -21.23 -5.92
N ALA A 326 -2.13 -20.38 -5.48
CA ALA A 326 -1.53 -19.34 -6.32
C ALA A 326 -0.71 -19.92 -7.49
N CYS A 327 0.12 -20.94 -7.21
CA CYS A 327 0.86 -21.66 -8.23
C CYS A 327 -0.08 -22.34 -9.24
N TRP A 328 -1.16 -22.96 -8.78
CA TRP A 328 -2.15 -23.60 -9.64
C TRP A 328 -2.89 -22.58 -10.53
N LEU A 329 -3.37 -21.47 -9.96
CA LEU A 329 -4.03 -20.39 -10.69
C LEU A 329 -3.12 -19.85 -11.80
N TRP A 330 -1.86 -19.57 -11.47
CA TRP A 330 -0.91 -19.05 -12.44
C TRP A 330 -0.53 -20.07 -13.51
N TRP A 331 -0.34 -21.33 -13.13
CA TRP A 331 -0.07 -22.41 -14.07
C TRP A 331 -1.21 -22.59 -15.07
N GLN A 332 -2.47 -22.56 -14.62
CA GLN A 332 -3.65 -22.57 -15.49
C GLN A 332 -3.65 -21.37 -16.44
N TYR A 333 -3.37 -20.17 -15.93
CA TYR A 333 -3.30 -18.96 -16.74
C TYR A 333 -2.19 -19.04 -17.81
N ALA A 334 -1.03 -19.58 -17.45
CA ALA A 334 0.09 -19.77 -18.37
C ALA A 334 -0.21 -20.82 -19.45
N ARG A 335 -0.94 -21.90 -19.12
CA ARG A 335 -1.34 -22.94 -20.07
C ARG A 335 -2.36 -22.47 -21.11
N GLN A 336 -3.26 -21.57 -20.75
CA GLN A 336 -4.30 -21.04 -21.64
C GLN A 336 -3.80 -19.86 -22.49
N ASP A 337 -2.50 -19.81 -22.78
CA ASP A 337 -1.78 -18.70 -23.43
C ASP A 337 -2.18 -17.31 -22.91
N GLN A 338 -2.52 -17.22 -21.62
CA GLN A 338 -2.87 -15.98 -20.94
C GLN A 338 -4.07 -15.25 -21.58
N GLN A 339 -4.98 -15.99 -22.24
CA GLN A 339 -6.16 -15.47 -22.92
C GLN A 339 -7.39 -15.35 -21.99
N TRP A 340 -7.53 -16.28 -21.04
CA TRP A 340 -8.66 -16.34 -20.10
C TRP A 340 -8.32 -15.63 -18.79
N GLY A 341 -9.28 -14.87 -18.28
CA GLY A 341 -8.97 -13.70 -17.45
C GLY A 341 -9.27 -13.78 -15.96
N TRP A 342 -9.87 -14.86 -15.46
CA TRP A 342 -10.33 -14.91 -14.06
C TRP A 342 -9.23 -15.28 -13.07
N GLN A 343 -8.13 -15.87 -13.55
CA GLN A 343 -7.02 -16.35 -12.72
C GLN A 343 -6.27 -15.21 -12.04
N VAL A 344 -6.08 -14.07 -12.71
CA VAL A 344 -5.41 -12.88 -12.13
C VAL A 344 -6.25 -12.20 -11.05
N PRO A 345 -7.57 -11.95 -11.26
CA PRO A 345 -8.50 -11.63 -10.18
C PRO A 345 -8.52 -12.69 -9.08
N GLY A 346 -8.47 -13.98 -9.44
CA GLY A 346 -8.38 -15.10 -8.49
C GLY A 346 -7.15 -14.98 -7.60
N LEU A 347 -5.98 -14.62 -8.15
CA LEU A 347 -4.77 -14.36 -7.37
C LEU A 347 -4.95 -13.19 -6.40
N LEU A 348 -5.56 -12.09 -6.84
CA LEU A 348 -5.88 -10.94 -5.98
C LEU A 348 -6.76 -11.37 -4.79
N PHE A 349 -7.90 -12.00 -5.07
CA PHE A 349 -8.84 -12.38 -4.00
C PHE A 349 -8.29 -13.50 -3.12
N ALA A 350 -7.48 -14.42 -3.66
CA ALA A 350 -6.74 -15.39 -2.86
C ALA A 350 -5.76 -14.69 -1.90
N CYS A 351 -5.01 -13.68 -2.36
CA CYS A 351 -4.12 -12.89 -1.51
C CYS A 351 -4.89 -12.20 -0.38
N VAL A 352 -5.96 -11.47 -0.72
CA VAL A 352 -6.75 -10.71 0.26
C VAL A 352 -7.41 -11.64 1.28
N LEU A 353 -7.99 -12.75 0.80
CA LEU A 353 -8.66 -13.73 1.67
C LEU A 353 -7.64 -14.43 2.58
N TYR A 354 -6.51 -14.89 2.04
CA TYR A 354 -5.46 -15.49 2.85
C TYR A 354 -4.96 -14.49 3.89
N TYR A 355 -4.68 -13.23 3.51
CA TYR A 355 -4.21 -12.22 4.45
C TYR A 355 -5.20 -11.98 5.59
N THR A 356 -6.49 -11.96 5.26
CA THR A 356 -7.58 -11.80 6.23
C THR A 356 -7.69 -12.99 7.17
N LEU A 357 -7.75 -14.22 6.64
CA LEU A 357 -7.89 -15.45 7.43
C LEU A 357 -6.65 -15.68 8.30
N PHE A 358 -5.46 -15.49 7.74
CA PHE A 358 -4.21 -15.57 8.47
C PHE A 358 -4.19 -14.56 9.63
N GLY A 359 -4.77 -13.36 9.42
CA GLY A 359 -4.88 -12.33 10.45
C GLY A 359 -5.88 -12.71 11.55
N TYR A 360 -6.96 -13.39 11.20
CA TYR A 360 -7.94 -13.89 12.17
C TYR A 360 -7.36 -14.97 13.08
N VAL A 361 -6.56 -15.87 12.52
CA VAL A 361 -5.83 -16.91 13.24
C VAL A 361 -4.84 -16.26 14.22
N VAL A 362 -4.00 -15.33 13.76
CA VAL A 362 -3.02 -14.60 14.61
C VAL A 362 -3.68 -13.80 15.72
N LYS A 363 -4.86 -13.22 15.50
CA LYS A 363 -5.59 -12.44 16.50
C LYS A 363 -6.53 -13.27 17.37
N GLY A 364 -6.66 -14.58 17.11
CA GLY A 364 -7.59 -15.44 17.84
C GLY A 364 -9.05 -15.01 17.69
N VAL A 365 -9.43 -14.47 16.52
CA VAL A 365 -10.79 -13.92 16.28
C VAL A 365 -11.87 -14.98 16.49
N PHE A 366 -11.58 -16.23 16.17
CA PHE A 366 -12.52 -17.35 16.35
C PHE A 366 -12.77 -17.76 17.81
N TYR A 367 -11.98 -17.23 18.75
CA TYR A 367 -12.10 -17.48 20.19
C TYR A 367 -12.74 -16.30 20.93
N GLN A 368 -13.12 -15.25 20.22
CA GLN A 368 -13.72 -14.04 20.78
C GLN A 368 -15.19 -13.94 20.34
N PRO A 369 -16.07 -13.35 21.17
CA PRO A 369 -17.43 -13.08 20.75
C PRO A 369 -17.44 -12.07 19.60
N TYR A 370 -18.41 -12.24 18.70
CA TYR A 370 -18.62 -11.28 17.62
C TYR A 370 -18.92 -9.89 18.18
N SER A 371 -18.21 -8.88 17.70
CA SER A 371 -18.41 -7.49 18.12
C SER A 371 -18.12 -6.51 17.00
N LEU A 372 -19.09 -5.64 16.68
CA LEU A 372 -18.91 -4.55 15.72
C LEU A 372 -17.87 -3.51 16.16
N ALA A 373 -17.46 -3.54 17.44
CA ALA A 373 -16.37 -2.71 17.96
C ALA A 373 -14.98 -3.16 17.45
N GLN A 374 -14.87 -4.39 16.94
CA GLN A 374 -13.62 -4.92 16.40
C GLN A 374 -13.55 -4.70 14.90
N SER A 375 -12.47 -4.07 14.42
CA SER A 375 -12.23 -3.82 13.01
C SER A 375 -12.19 -5.09 12.16
N THR A 376 -11.78 -6.21 12.74
CA THR A 376 -11.75 -7.54 12.10
C THR A 376 -13.11 -7.95 11.53
N THR A 377 -14.22 -7.56 12.16
CA THR A 377 -15.57 -7.93 11.69
C THR A 377 -15.92 -7.32 10.33
N LEU A 378 -15.31 -6.19 9.96
CA LEU A 378 -15.57 -5.53 8.68
C LEU A 378 -14.71 -6.07 7.53
N TYR A 379 -13.64 -6.82 7.81
CA TYR A 379 -12.71 -7.24 6.77
C TYR A 379 -13.38 -8.15 5.74
N LEU A 380 -14.02 -9.23 6.18
CA LEU A 380 -14.69 -10.16 5.26
C LEU A 380 -15.85 -9.49 4.49
N PRO A 381 -16.73 -8.67 5.09
CA PRO A 381 -17.69 -7.86 4.34
C PRO A 381 -17.06 -6.99 3.25
N ILE A 382 -15.92 -6.34 3.52
CA ILE A 382 -15.21 -5.54 2.51
C ILE A 382 -14.66 -6.45 1.39
N VAL A 383 -14.09 -7.62 1.71
CA VAL A 383 -13.61 -8.57 0.70
C VAL A 383 -14.74 -9.04 -0.21
N LEU A 384 -15.88 -9.43 0.37
CA LEU A 384 -17.04 -9.89 -0.38
C LEU A 384 -17.64 -8.77 -1.22
N GLY A 385 -17.78 -7.56 -0.65
CA GLY A 385 -18.24 -6.37 -1.36
C GLY A 385 -17.33 -6.01 -2.54
N ALA A 386 -16.02 -6.06 -2.35
CA ALA A 386 -15.05 -5.85 -3.43
C ALA A 386 -15.14 -6.94 -4.51
N GLY A 387 -15.35 -8.19 -4.12
CA GLY A 387 -15.57 -9.31 -5.04
C GLY A 387 -16.81 -9.13 -5.91
N LEU A 388 -17.94 -8.79 -5.29
CA LEU A 388 -19.19 -8.48 -5.98
C LEU A 388 -19.05 -7.25 -6.89
N TRP A 389 -18.39 -6.20 -6.40
CA TRP A 389 -18.16 -4.99 -7.18
C TRP A 389 -17.31 -5.27 -8.42
N TRP A 390 -16.23 -6.04 -8.26
CA TRP A 390 -15.42 -6.49 -9.38
C TRP A 390 -16.23 -7.34 -10.37
N TRP A 391 -17.02 -8.29 -9.87
CA TRP A 391 -17.86 -9.15 -10.71
C TRP A 391 -18.84 -8.36 -11.56
N TRP A 392 -19.47 -7.32 -11.01
CA TRP A 392 -20.37 -6.42 -11.74
C TRP A 392 -19.65 -5.50 -12.73
N ARG A 393 -18.37 -5.18 -12.48
CA ARG A 393 -17.59 -4.26 -13.33
C ARG A 393 -16.62 -4.96 -14.27
N LYS A 394 -16.50 -6.29 -14.27
CA LYS A 394 -15.52 -7.05 -15.07
C LYS A 394 -15.59 -6.82 -16.59
N THR A 395 -16.71 -6.28 -17.10
CA THR A 395 -16.91 -5.91 -18.51
C THR A 395 -16.53 -4.45 -18.83
N TYR A 396 -16.23 -3.62 -17.83
CA TYR A 396 -15.80 -2.24 -18.03
C TYR A 396 -14.28 -2.19 -18.19
N SER A 397 -13.83 -1.87 -19.41
CA SER A 397 -12.44 -1.49 -19.67
C SER A 397 -12.19 -0.05 -19.21
N LEU A 398 -10.97 0.21 -18.75
CA LEU A 398 -10.54 1.50 -18.24
C LEU A 398 -10.53 2.54 -19.38
N PRO A 399 -11.15 3.72 -19.23
CA PRO A 399 -10.76 4.87 -20.03
C PRO A 399 -9.43 5.34 -19.45
N LEU A 400 -8.30 4.86 -19.97
CA LEU A 400 -7.01 5.48 -19.66
C LEU A 400 -6.96 6.83 -20.35
N SER A 401 -6.21 7.79 -19.79
CA SER A 401 -5.97 9.03 -20.50
C SER A 401 -5.15 8.74 -21.77
N ASP A 402 -5.76 8.99 -22.93
CA ASP A 402 -5.08 8.96 -24.23
C ASP A 402 -4.30 10.25 -24.51
N GLU A 403 -4.49 11.28 -23.69
CA GLU A 403 -3.81 12.56 -23.86
C GLU A 403 -2.30 12.41 -23.69
N PRO A 404 -1.50 13.15 -24.47
CA PRO A 404 -0.05 13.21 -24.28
C PRO A 404 0.24 13.56 -22.82
N GLN A 405 1.16 12.81 -22.20
CA GLN A 405 1.54 13.08 -20.81
C GLN A 405 2.07 14.51 -20.72
N ALA A 406 1.32 15.39 -20.08
CA ALA A 406 1.89 16.66 -19.66
C ALA A 406 2.93 16.35 -18.57
N PRO A 407 4.17 16.83 -18.68
CA PRO A 407 5.16 16.68 -17.63
C PRO A 407 4.57 17.19 -16.32
N LEU A 408 4.92 16.54 -15.20
CA LEU A 408 4.47 16.98 -13.88
C LEU A 408 4.97 18.41 -13.68
N ARG A 409 4.07 19.39 -13.82
CA ARG A 409 4.46 20.80 -13.72
C ARG A 409 4.93 21.09 -12.30
N PRO A 410 6.04 21.82 -12.09
CA PRO A 410 6.47 22.25 -10.76
C PRO A 410 5.34 22.91 -9.96
N ALA A 411 4.49 23.68 -10.64
CA ALA A 411 3.28 24.28 -10.04
C ALA A 411 2.30 23.26 -9.44
N THR A 412 2.16 22.07 -10.04
CA THR A 412 1.31 21.00 -9.49
C THR A 412 1.92 20.41 -8.22
N ALA A 413 3.23 20.14 -8.22
CA ALA A 413 3.93 19.65 -7.03
C ALA A 413 3.85 20.68 -5.89
N LEU A 414 4.04 21.97 -6.20
CA LEU A 414 3.89 23.06 -5.23
C LEU A 414 2.47 23.14 -4.67
N ARG A 415 1.43 23.06 -5.52
CA ARG A 415 0.04 23.04 -5.06
C ARG A 415 -0.23 21.87 -4.12
N LEU A 416 0.26 20.68 -4.45
CA LEU A 416 0.12 19.50 -3.58
C LEU A 416 0.83 19.70 -2.25
N LEU A 417 2.05 20.26 -2.25
CA LEU A 417 2.78 20.60 -1.03
C LEU A 417 2.02 21.62 -0.17
N LEU A 418 1.50 22.69 -0.78
CA LEU A 418 0.72 23.70 -0.06
C LEU A 418 -0.56 23.13 0.54
N LEU A 419 -1.28 22.27 -0.19
CA LEU A 419 -2.44 21.56 0.33
C LEU A 419 -2.07 20.65 1.51
N TRP A 420 -0.89 20.06 1.46
CA TRP A 420 -0.40 19.18 2.51
C TRP A 420 -0.02 19.95 3.78
N LEU A 421 0.67 21.08 3.63
CA LEU A 421 0.97 22.00 4.74
C LEU A 421 -0.31 22.58 5.35
N LEU A 422 -1.27 22.95 4.51
CA LEU A 422 -2.59 23.40 4.96
C LEU A 422 -3.30 22.31 5.74
N LEU A 423 -3.29 21.07 5.25
CA LEU A 423 -3.87 19.92 5.95
C LEU A 423 -3.24 19.76 7.34
N VAL A 424 -1.91 19.78 7.44
CA VAL A 424 -1.19 19.69 8.72
C VAL A 424 -1.56 20.82 9.67
N ALA A 425 -1.59 22.07 9.17
CA ALA A 425 -1.94 23.22 9.98
C ALA A 425 -3.38 23.15 10.50
N VAL A 426 -4.33 22.71 9.65
CA VAL A 426 -5.73 22.55 10.02
C VAL A 426 -5.90 21.42 11.03
N THR A 427 -5.31 20.24 10.81
CA THR A 427 -5.43 19.13 11.77
C THR A 427 -4.77 19.47 13.10
N ALA A 428 -3.61 20.11 13.09
CA ALA A 428 -2.95 20.56 14.32
C ALA A 428 -3.77 21.61 15.07
N GLY A 429 -4.32 22.60 14.36
CA GLY A 429 -5.18 23.63 14.93
C GLY A 429 -6.44 23.05 15.56
N ILE A 430 -7.11 22.11 14.89
CA ILE A 430 -8.28 21.43 15.44
C ILE A 430 -7.90 20.58 16.65
N THR A 431 -6.78 19.86 16.61
CA THR A 431 -6.35 19.04 17.74
C THR A 431 -6.08 19.87 18.99
N VAL A 432 -5.38 20.99 18.86
CA VAL A 432 -5.03 21.85 19.98
C VAL A 432 -6.23 22.68 20.46
N TRP A 433 -6.84 23.46 19.56
CA TRP A 433 -7.93 24.38 19.94
C TRP A 433 -9.28 23.69 20.12
N GLY A 434 -9.46 22.51 19.54
CA GLY A 434 -10.62 21.66 19.77
C GLY A 434 -10.50 20.78 21.02
N GLY A 435 -9.41 20.86 21.77
CA GLY A 435 -9.24 20.13 23.03
C GLY A 435 -9.10 18.61 22.86
N LEU A 436 -8.52 18.14 21.75
CA LEU A 436 -8.27 16.72 21.50
C LEU A 436 -6.94 16.23 22.12
N GLY A 437 -6.08 17.17 22.52
CA GLY A 437 -4.78 16.88 23.13
C GLY A 437 -4.88 16.35 24.56
N VAL A 438 -3.83 15.69 25.02
CA VAL A 438 -3.67 15.20 26.41
C VAL A 438 -2.35 15.72 26.99
N GLU A 439 -2.35 16.08 28.27
CA GLU A 439 -1.20 16.74 28.93
C GLU A 439 0.06 15.85 28.95
N ASP A 440 -0.09 14.54 29.17
CA ASP A 440 1.01 13.58 29.24
C ASP A 440 1.39 12.95 27.88
N ALA A 441 1.08 13.63 26.77
CA ALA A 441 1.50 13.17 25.45
C ALA A 441 3.03 13.21 25.29
N HIS A 442 3.57 12.39 24.38
CA HIS A 442 4.97 12.50 24.00
C HIS A 442 5.24 13.90 23.41
N GLN A 443 6.38 14.49 23.80
CA GLN A 443 6.81 15.81 23.34
C GLN A 443 8.16 15.71 22.64
N ARG A 444 8.31 16.49 21.56
CA ARG A 444 9.58 16.68 20.86
C ARG A 444 10.32 17.92 21.35
N PHE A 445 9.60 18.95 21.76
CA PHE A 445 10.10 20.26 22.14
C PHE A 445 9.76 20.57 23.59
#